data_AF-A0A7S3HCX0-F1
#
_entry.id   AF-A0A7S3HCX0-F1
#
_cell.length_a   1.000
_cell.length_b   1.000
_cell.length_c   1.000
_cell.angle_alpha   90.00
_cell.angle_beta   90.00
_cell.angle_gamma   90.00
#
_symmetry.space_group_name_H-M   'P 1'
#
loop_
_entity.id
_entity.type
_entity.pdbx_description
1 polymer ?
#
loop_
_entity_poly.entity_id
_entity_poly.type
_entity_poly.pdbx_seq_one_letter_code
_entity_poly.pdbx_strand_id
1 'polypeptide(L)'
;IEEAEGTLAALAEEIKGTEAGIKALDKSVAQATELRKEENAEYKELMASNSQAKDVLGWAKNRLNKFYNPKLYAAPPKRELTEDAFVQYHRGAPPPAPETFGPYTKKSSETGGVIAMIDLLIRDLEKEMTEADVMEKDAQGEYEKVMAESSDKRAADSKALTQKGAMKASTEEALETEKESKAGSIKELMTTSEYIAALHAECDWLVQYYDERKE
;
A
#
# COMPACT_ATOMS: atom_id res chain seq x y z
N ILE A 1 -29.72 20.37 -26.76
CA ILE A 1 -29.55 21.20 -25.54
C ILE A 1 -29.75 20.35 -24.29
N GLU A 2 -30.96 19.87 -23.96
CA GLU A 2 -31.19 19.07 -22.73
C GLU A 2 -30.31 17.81 -22.65
N GLU A 3 -30.14 17.08 -23.75
CA GLU A 3 -29.24 15.92 -23.83
C GLU A 3 -27.78 16.27 -23.53
N ALA A 4 -27.31 17.40 -24.04
CA ALA A 4 -25.94 17.88 -23.80
C ALA A 4 -25.77 18.32 -22.34
N GLU A 5 -26.76 19.00 -21.76
CA GLU A 5 -26.77 19.36 -20.34
C GLU A 5 -26.75 18.12 -19.44
N GLY A 6 -27.52 17.08 -19.77
CA GLY A 6 -27.48 15.78 -19.09
C GLY A 6 -26.12 15.09 -19.20
N THR A 7 -25.52 15.11 -20.38
CA THR A 7 -24.17 14.55 -20.62
C THR A 7 -23.10 15.28 -19.81
N LEU A 8 -23.17 16.61 -19.72
CA LEU A 8 -22.26 17.42 -18.92
C LEU A 8 -22.37 17.11 -17.43
N ALA A 9 -23.59 16.93 -16.92
CA ALA A 9 -23.82 16.54 -15.54
C ALA A 9 -23.22 15.16 -15.23
N ALA A 10 -23.41 14.18 -16.13
CA ALA A 10 -22.82 12.86 -15.99
C ALA A 10 -21.28 12.91 -16.00
N LEU A 11 -20.68 13.60 -16.96
CA LEU A 11 -19.22 13.76 -17.06
C LEU A 11 -18.64 14.45 -15.82
N ALA A 12 -19.33 15.46 -15.26
CA ALA A 12 -18.89 16.16 -14.07
C ALA A 12 -18.86 15.23 -12.83
N GLU A 13 -19.91 14.43 -12.62
CA GLU A 13 -19.96 13.46 -11.52
C GLU A 13 -18.92 12.35 -11.70
N GLU A 14 -18.73 11.87 -12.93
CA GLU A 14 -17.70 10.88 -13.24
C GLU A 14 -16.28 11.39 -12.98
N ILE A 15 -15.96 12.63 -13.39
CA ILE A 15 -14.66 13.27 -13.13
C ILE A 15 -14.42 13.35 -11.62
N LYS A 16 -15.40 13.88 -10.88
CA LYS A 16 -15.33 14.00 -9.42
C LYS A 16 -15.16 12.64 -8.73
N GLY A 17 -15.87 11.61 -9.22
CA GLY A 17 -15.72 10.24 -8.74
C GLY A 17 -14.31 9.68 -8.98
N THR A 18 -13.76 9.88 -10.17
CA THR A 18 -12.38 9.45 -10.50
C THR A 18 -11.34 10.21 -9.68
N GLU A 19 -11.47 11.52 -9.48
CA GLU A 19 -10.57 12.31 -8.62
C GLU A 19 -10.60 11.83 -7.17
N ALA A 20 -11.78 11.54 -6.64
CA ALA A 20 -11.93 10.96 -5.30
C ALA A 20 -11.27 9.57 -5.22
N GLY A 21 -11.43 8.75 -6.26
CA GLY A 21 -10.78 7.45 -6.40
C GLY A 21 -9.25 7.53 -6.34
N ILE A 22 -8.64 8.47 -7.08
CA ILE A 22 -7.19 8.70 -7.06
C ILE A 22 -6.72 9.12 -5.66
N LYS A 23 -7.43 10.05 -5.00
CA LYS A 23 -7.07 10.49 -3.63
C LYS A 23 -7.15 9.34 -2.62
N ALA A 24 -8.17 8.49 -2.74
CA ALA A 24 -8.32 7.32 -1.88
C ALA A 24 -7.21 6.29 -2.13
N LEU A 25 -6.85 6.06 -3.40
CA LEU A 25 -5.76 5.17 -3.79
C LEU A 25 -4.41 5.68 -3.26
N ASP A 26 -4.08 6.96 -3.46
CA ASP A 26 -2.83 7.57 -2.96
C ASP A 26 -2.72 7.45 -1.43
N LYS A 27 -3.85 7.61 -0.71
CA LYS A 27 -3.89 7.39 0.74
C LYS A 27 -3.65 5.93 1.12
N SER A 28 -4.30 4.99 0.42
CA SER A 28 -4.14 3.56 0.67
C SER A 28 -2.70 3.11 0.44
N VAL A 29 -2.06 3.62 -0.61
CA VAL A 29 -0.65 3.36 -0.92
C VAL A 29 0.25 3.85 0.21
N ALA A 30 0.06 5.10 0.68
CA ALA A 30 0.84 5.62 1.78
C ALA A 30 0.68 4.79 3.08
N GLN A 31 -0.55 4.38 3.40
CA GLN A 31 -0.83 3.54 4.56
C GLN A 31 -0.17 2.16 4.45
N ALA A 32 -0.26 1.53 3.28
CA ALA A 32 0.40 0.25 3.02
C ALA A 32 1.94 0.37 3.13
N THR A 33 2.53 1.46 2.66
CA THR A 33 3.97 1.71 2.78
C THR A 33 4.41 1.89 4.23
N GLU A 34 3.64 2.60 5.06
CA GLU A 34 3.99 2.76 6.48
C GLU A 34 3.84 1.44 7.24
N LEU A 35 2.73 0.72 7.05
CA LEU A 35 2.54 -0.61 7.65
C LEU A 35 3.69 -1.55 7.28
N ARG A 36 4.11 -1.54 6.00
CA ARG A 36 5.20 -2.39 5.53
C ARG A 36 6.54 -2.07 6.19
N LYS A 37 6.81 -0.81 6.50
CA LYS A 37 8.02 -0.42 7.24
C LYS A 37 7.99 -0.93 8.67
N GLU A 38 6.84 -0.84 9.33
CA GLU A 38 6.63 -1.34 10.69
C GLU A 38 6.81 -2.85 10.75
N GLU A 39 6.10 -3.59 9.89
CA GLU A 39 6.20 -5.06 9.80
C GLU A 39 7.62 -5.54 9.48
N ASN A 40 8.33 -4.88 8.55
CA ASN A 40 9.71 -5.24 8.24
C ASN A 40 10.67 -4.96 9.40
N ALA A 41 10.43 -3.91 10.17
CA ALA A 41 11.23 -3.60 11.35
C ALA A 41 11.02 -4.67 12.44
N GLU A 42 9.78 -5.05 12.70
CA GLU A 42 9.42 -6.12 13.63
C GLU A 42 10.02 -7.47 13.20
N TYR A 43 9.94 -7.80 11.91
CA TYR A 43 10.58 -8.99 11.34
C TYR A 43 12.09 -9.03 11.61
N LYS A 44 12.79 -7.91 11.36
CA LYS A 44 14.23 -7.81 11.60
C LYS A 44 14.58 -7.96 13.06
N GLU A 45 13.79 -7.36 13.96
CA GLU A 45 13.98 -7.49 15.39
C GLU A 45 13.76 -8.93 15.87
N LEU A 46 12.67 -9.57 15.42
CA LEU A 46 12.36 -10.96 15.71
C LEU A 46 13.49 -11.90 15.25
N MET A 47 13.95 -11.74 14.00
CA MET A 47 15.03 -12.56 13.45
C MET A 47 16.35 -12.36 14.20
N ALA A 48 16.67 -11.12 14.58
CA ALA A 48 17.85 -10.83 15.38
C ALA A 48 17.77 -11.45 16.78
N SER A 49 16.62 -11.30 17.46
CA SER A 49 16.37 -11.84 18.79
C SER A 49 16.43 -13.37 18.79
N ASN A 50 15.73 -14.03 17.86
CA ASN A 50 15.71 -15.49 17.77
C ASN A 50 17.08 -16.07 17.38
N SER A 51 17.82 -15.39 16.50
CA SER A 51 19.20 -15.77 16.17
C SER A 51 20.12 -15.70 17.40
N GLN A 52 20.04 -14.61 18.17
CA GLN A 52 20.81 -14.45 19.41
C GLN A 52 20.42 -15.50 20.47
N ALA A 53 19.12 -15.77 20.64
CA ALA A 53 18.63 -16.79 21.56
C ALA A 53 19.15 -18.18 21.18
N LYS A 54 19.11 -18.51 19.89
CA LYS A 54 19.66 -19.76 19.35
C LYS A 54 21.16 -19.90 19.63
N ASP A 55 21.93 -18.84 19.44
CA ASP A 55 23.38 -18.83 19.73
C ASP A 55 23.66 -19.07 21.22
N VAL A 56 22.92 -18.41 22.11
CA VAL A 56 23.05 -18.58 23.57
C VAL A 56 22.71 -20.00 23.99
N LEU A 57 21.62 -20.57 23.46
CA LEU A 57 21.24 -21.96 23.70
C LEU A 57 22.31 -22.93 23.16
N GLY A 58 22.89 -22.63 22.01
CA GLY A 58 24.01 -23.37 21.43
C GLY A 58 25.24 -23.36 22.34
N TRP A 59 25.61 -22.21 22.89
CA TRP A 59 26.72 -22.09 23.85
C TRP A 59 26.42 -22.84 25.16
N ALA A 60 25.20 -22.75 25.68
CA ALA A 60 24.77 -23.48 26.87
C ALA A 60 24.84 -24.99 26.66
N LYS A 61 24.31 -25.49 25.53
CA LYS A 61 24.39 -26.89 25.11
C LYS A 61 25.84 -27.36 25.05
N ASN A 62 26.70 -26.60 24.36
CA ASN A 62 28.12 -26.95 24.23
C ASN A 62 28.82 -26.96 25.59
N ARG A 63 28.52 -26.00 26.48
CA ARG A 63 29.06 -25.97 27.85
C ARG A 63 28.62 -27.19 28.67
N LEU A 64 27.35 -27.60 28.58
CA LEU A 64 26.86 -28.83 29.22
C LEU A 64 27.57 -30.07 28.68
N ASN A 65 27.77 -30.16 27.36
CA ASN A 65 28.50 -31.27 26.75
C ASN A 65 29.92 -31.41 27.33
N LYS A 66 30.62 -30.32 27.68
CA LYS A 66 31.96 -30.39 28.31
C LYS A 66 32.02 -31.33 29.52
N PHE A 67 30.97 -31.35 30.35
CA PHE A 67 30.95 -32.07 31.62
C PHE A 67 30.22 -33.41 31.52
N TYR A 68 29.14 -33.45 30.73
CA TYR A 68 28.23 -34.59 30.65
C TYR A 68 28.49 -35.47 29.43
N ASN A 69 28.90 -34.90 28.30
CA ASN A 69 29.18 -35.60 27.04
C ASN A 69 30.49 -35.10 26.39
N PRO A 70 31.68 -35.36 26.98
CA PRO A 70 32.93 -34.70 26.57
C PRO A 70 33.33 -34.92 25.10
N LYS A 71 32.88 -36.01 24.47
CA LYS A 71 33.11 -36.29 23.05
C LYS A 71 32.38 -35.32 22.11
N LEU A 72 31.31 -34.69 22.58
CA LEU A 72 30.48 -33.75 21.81
C LEU A 72 30.82 -32.27 22.14
N TYR A 73 31.83 -32.03 22.98
CA TYR A 73 32.28 -30.68 23.31
C TYR A 73 33.18 -30.11 22.21
N ALA A 74 32.79 -28.97 21.66
CA ALA A 74 33.64 -28.17 20.80
C ALA A 74 34.27 -27.04 21.62
N ALA A 75 35.60 -26.98 21.69
CA ALA A 75 36.25 -25.85 22.37
C ALA A 75 35.92 -24.56 21.59
N PRO A 76 35.36 -23.52 22.24
CA PRO A 76 35.12 -22.26 21.57
C PRO A 76 36.47 -21.70 21.07
N PRO A 77 36.47 -21.00 19.92
CA PRO A 77 37.69 -20.39 19.40
C PRO A 77 38.30 -19.49 20.48
N LYS A 78 39.62 -19.56 20.64
CA LYS A 78 40.34 -18.67 21.56
C LYS A 78 40.11 -17.25 21.07
N ARG A 79 39.39 -16.45 21.84
CA ARG A 79 39.34 -15.00 21.61
C ARG A 79 40.76 -14.49 21.85
N GLU A 80 41.42 -14.00 20.81
CA GLU A 80 42.60 -13.17 21.00
C GLU A 80 42.12 -11.92 21.72
N LEU A 81 42.51 -11.76 22.99
CA LEU A 81 42.26 -10.52 23.70
C LEU A 81 43.06 -9.44 22.97
N THR A 82 42.38 -8.52 22.30
CA THR A 82 42.99 -7.22 22.00
C THR A 82 43.24 -6.49 23.32
N GLU A 83 44.34 -5.76 23.41
CA GLU A 83 44.90 -5.21 24.66
C GLU A 83 43.93 -4.35 25.48
N ASP A 84 42.81 -3.90 24.90
CA ASP A 84 41.78 -3.09 25.56
C ASP A 84 40.79 -3.88 26.45
N ALA A 85 40.83 -5.22 26.47
CA ALA A 85 39.97 -6.05 27.32
C ALA A 85 40.59 -6.40 28.68
N PHE A 86 41.39 -5.50 29.27
CA PHE A 86 41.98 -5.68 30.59
C PHE A 86 40.97 -5.40 31.71
N VAL A 87 40.12 -6.39 32.01
CA VAL A 87 39.40 -6.42 33.29
C VAL A 87 40.38 -6.78 34.39
N GLN A 88 40.57 -5.82 35.28
CA GLN A 88 41.38 -5.78 36.50
C GLN A 88 41.43 -7.11 37.28
N TYR A 89 42.45 -7.93 37.02
CA TYR A 89 42.78 -9.09 37.86
C TYR A 89 43.66 -8.61 39.02
N HIS A 90 43.06 -8.29 40.18
CA HIS A 90 43.83 -8.09 41.40
C HIS A 90 44.54 -9.40 41.78
N ARG A 91 45.87 -9.36 41.66
CA ARG A 91 46.81 -10.44 41.96
C ARG A 91 46.93 -10.63 43.47
N GLY A 92 46.03 -11.40 44.05
CA GLY A 92 46.20 -12.05 45.35
C GLY A 92 46.10 -13.55 45.15
N ALA A 93 47.11 -14.32 45.55
CA ALA A 93 47.04 -15.78 45.44
C ALA A 93 45.79 -16.28 46.19
N PRO A 94 44.90 -17.06 45.54
CA PRO A 94 43.74 -17.59 46.24
C PRO A 94 44.23 -18.53 47.35
N PRO A 95 43.67 -18.45 48.57
CA PRO A 95 43.96 -19.43 49.63
C PRO A 95 43.67 -20.85 49.11
N PRO A 96 44.37 -21.88 49.63
CA PRO A 96 44.13 -23.26 49.20
C PRO A 96 42.64 -23.56 49.26
N ALA A 97 42.12 -24.14 48.18
CA ALA A 97 40.71 -24.42 48.03
C ALA A 97 40.22 -25.19 49.27
N PRO A 98 39.23 -24.67 50.03
CA PRO A 98 38.62 -25.45 51.10
C PRO A 98 38.06 -26.74 50.50
N GLU A 99 38.25 -27.86 51.19
CA GLU A 99 37.78 -29.18 50.75
C GLU A 99 36.29 -29.10 50.39
N THR A 100 35.99 -29.09 49.09
CA THR A 100 34.62 -29.01 48.60
C THR A 100 33.93 -30.36 48.78
N PHE A 101 32.69 -30.31 49.29
CA PHE A 101 31.66 -31.36 49.34
C PHE A 101 31.88 -32.57 48.40
N GLY A 102 32.60 -33.60 48.87
CA GLY A 102 32.58 -34.97 48.34
C GLY A 102 32.82 -35.18 46.83
N PRO A 103 32.93 -36.43 46.35
CA PRO A 103 32.96 -36.70 44.92
C PRO A 103 31.62 -36.33 44.30
N TYR A 104 31.62 -35.37 43.38
CA TYR A 104 30.46 -35.00 42.57
C TYR A 104 29.90 -36.24 41.84
N THR A 105 28.78 -36.77 42.32
CA THR A 105 28.12 -37.91 41.69
C THR A 105 27.47 -37.43 40.39
N LYS A 106 27.99 -37.89 39.24
CA LYS A 106 27.36 -37.65 37.95
C LYS A 106 25.98 -38.29 37.92
N LYS A 107 24.92 -37.51 38.16
CA LYS A 107 23.54 -37.88 37.81
C LYS A 107 23.35 -37.79 36.30
N SER A 108 23.95 -38.74 35.57
CA SER A 108 23.96 -38.79 34.10
C SER A 108 22.56 -38.85 33.46
N SER A 109 21.56 -39.36 34.18
CA SER A 109 20.21 -39.59 33.64
C SER A 109 19.35 -38.32 33.54
N GLU A 110 19.53 -37.36 34.44
CA GLU A 110 18.70 -36.13 34.49
C GLU A 110 19.21 -35.07 33.49
N THR A 111 20.52 -35.01 33.23
CA THR A 111 21.13 -34.00 32.35
C THR A 111 20.94 -34.26 30.85
N GLY A 112 20.76 -35.52 30.45
CA GLY A 112 20.39 -35.86 29.07
C GLY A 112 19.02 -35.28 28.66
N GLY A 113 18.08 -35.22 29.61
CA GLY A 113 16.77 -34.60 29.41
C GLY A 113 16.86 -33.08 29.19
N VAL A 114 17.72 -32.38 29.93
CA VAL A 114 17.91 -30.93 29.78
C VAL A 114 18.56 -30.57 28.44
N ILE A 115 19.56 -31.35 27.98
CA ILE A 115 20.17 -31.14 26.66
C ILE A 115 19.15 -31.37 25.55
N ALA A 116 18.32 -32.41 25.66
CA ALA A 116 17.23 -32.66 24.72
C ALA A 116 16.18 -31.53 24.72
N MET A 117 15.90 -30.94 25.88
CA MET A 117 15.01 -29.78 25.98
C MET A 117 15.62 -28.54 25.32
N ILE A 118 16.93 -28.31 25.46
CA ILE A 118 17.62 -27.23 24.74
C ILE A 118 17.57 -27.46 23.22
N ASP A 119 17.73 -28.70 22.76
CA ASP A 119 17.60 -29.04 21.33
C ASP A 119 16.18 -28.81 20.79
N LEU A 120 15.16 -29.11 21.60
CA LEU A 120 13.78 -28.81 21.26
C LEU A 120 13.57 -27.29 21.13
N LEU A 121 14.07 -26.49 22.09
CA LEU A 121 13.98 -25.03 22.05
C LEU A 121 14.71 -24.42 20.84
N ILE A 122 15.91 -24.92 20.50
CA ILE A 122 16.64 -24.48 19.30
C ILE A 122 15.81 -24.77 18.04
N ARG A 123 15.23 -25.97 17.95
CA ARG A 123 14.39 -26.35 16.80
C ARG A 123 13.12 -25.51 16.72
N ASP A 124 12.51 -25.19 17.86
CA ASP A 124 11.32 -24.34 17.89
C ASP A 124 11.66 -22.91 17.43
N LEU A 125 12.79 -22.34 17.88
CA LEU A 125 13.29 -21.05 17.36
C LEU A 125 13.60 -21.10 15.85
N GLU A 126 14.20 -22.18 15.35
CA GLU A 126 14.43 -22.36 13.90
C GLU A 126 13.12 -22.41 13.11
N LYS A 127 12.09 -23.06 13.67
CA LYS A 127 10.76 -23.13 13.07
C LYS A 127 10.11 -21.75 13.03
N GLU A 128 10.14 -21.01 14.14
CA GLU A 128 9.65 -19.62 14.20
C GLU A 128 10.36 -18.71 13.19
N MET A 129 11.69 -18.79 13.10
CA MET A 129 12.45 -18.01 12.11
C MET A 129 12.08 -18.37 10.67
N THR A 130 11.83 -19.66 10.39
CA THR A 130 11.42 -20.12 9.06
C THR A 130 10.01 -19.62 8.71
N GLU A 131 9.08 -19.72 9.66
CA GLU A 131 7.71 -19.20 9.49
C GLU A 131 7.74 -17.69 9.27
N ALA A 132 8.53 -16.95 10.05
CA ALA A 132 8.72 -15.51 9.88
C ALA A 132 9.28 -15.14 8.50
N ASP A 133 10.29 -15.87 7.99
CA ASP A 133 10.87 -15.62 6.67
C ASP A 133 9.88 -15.88 5.52
N VAL A 134 9.04 -16.91 5.65
CA VAL A 134 7.97 -17.17 4.66
C VAL A 134 6.92 -16.06 4.70
N MET A 135 6.43 -15.71 5.90
CA MET A 135 5.43 -14.64 6.06
C MET A 135 5.94 -13.29 5.54
N GLU A 136 7.20 -12.96 5.82
CA GLU A 136 7.84 -11.74 5.33
C GLU A 136 7.96 -11.72 3.80
N LYS A 137 8.31 -12.84 3.16
CA LYS A 137 8.37 -12.94 1.69
C LYS A 137 7.01 -12.78 1.05
N ASP A 138 5.99 -13.41 1.62
CA ASP A 138 4.62 -13.31 1.13
C ASP A 138 4.11 -11.88 1.28
N ALA A 139 4.28 -11.26 2.46
CA ALA A 139 3.91 -9.87 2.72
C ALA A 139 4.63 -8.88 1.79
N GLN A 140 5.93 -9.09 1.55
CA GLN A 140 6.70 -8.29 0.62
C GLN A 140 6.18 -8.44 -0.82
N GLY A 141 5.86 -9.66 -1.24
CA GLY A 141 5.30 -9.92 -2.57
C GLY A 141 3.92 -9.29 -2.78
N GLU A 142 3.04 -9.38 -1.78
CA GLU A 142 1.73 -8.72 -1.81
C GLU A 142 1.87 -7.19 -1.86
N TYR A 143 2.79 -6.62 -1.08
CA TYR A 143 3.08 -5.20 -1.12
C TYR A 143 3.55 -4.75 -2.52
N GLU A 144 4.53 -5.42 -3.11
CA GLU A 144 5.03 -5.09 -4.44
C GLU A 144 3.93 -5.17 -5.52
N LYS A 145 3.07 -6.19 -5.41
CA LYS A 145 1.91 -6.34 -6.30
C LYS A 145 0.93 -5.17 -6.13
N VAL A 146 0.55 -4.83 -4.89
CA VAL A 146 -0.35 -3.71 -4.61
C VAL A 146 0.24 -2.40 -5.11
N MET A 147 1.54 -2.18 -4.97
CA MET A 147 2.22 -0.97 -5.46
C MET A 147 2.20 -0.87 -6.99
N ALA A 148 2.44 -1.99 -7.69
CA ALA A 148 2.37 -2.04 -9.15
C ALA A 148 0.94 -1.78 -9.66
N GLU A 149 -0.05 -2.51 -9.12
CA GLU A 149 -1.46 -2.35 -9.51
C GLU A 149 -1.97 -0.94 -9.19
N SER A 150 -1.54 -0.35 -8.08
CA SER A 150 -1.91 1.03 -7.71
C SER A 150 -1.30 2.06 -8.66
N SER A 151 -0.04 1.88 -9.08
CA SER A 151 0.60 2.74 -10.07
C SER A 151 -0.14 2.69 -11.41
N ASP A 152 -0.45 1.49 -11.90
CA ASP A 152 -1.17 1.29 -13.16
C ASP A 152 -2.57 1.89 -13.11
N LYS A 153 -3.29 1.64 -12.01
CA LYS A 153 -4.62 2.21 -11.78
C LYS A 153 -4.58 3.74 -11.77
N ARG A 154 -3.62 4.33 -11.06
CA ARG A 154 -3.45 5.78 -11.00
C ARG A 154 -3.17 6.39 -12.37
N ALA A 155 -2.33 5.73 -13.18
CA ALA A 155 -2.05 6.15 -14.54
C ALA A 155 -3.29 6.08 -15.44
N ALA A 156 -4.05 4.98 -15.35
CA ALA A 156 -5.31 4.80 -16.08
C ALA A 156 -6.35 5.85 -15.68
N ASP A 157 -6.56 6.08 -14.38
CA ASP A 157 -7.51 7.07 -13.87
C ASP A 157 -7.10 8.50 -14.28
N SER A 158 -5.80 8.82 -14.24
CA SER A 158 -5.29 10.13 -14.71
C SER A 158 -5.56 10.35 -16.19
N LYS A 159 -5.40 9.30 -17.01
CA LYS A 159 -5.74 9.35 -18.44
C LYS A 159 -7.25 9.47 -18.66
N ALA A 160 -8.06 8.80 -17.86
CA ALA A 160 -9.51 8.93 -17.92
C ALA A 160 -9.96 10.36 -17.58
N LEU A 161 -9.34 11.00 -16.58
CA LEU A 161 -9.63 12.40 -16.24
C LEU A 161 -9.35 13.35 -17.39
N THR A 162 -8.21 13.21 -18.06
CA THR A 162 -7.88 14.09 -19.20
C THR A 162 -8.84 13.90 -20.36
N GLN A 163 -9.20 12.64 -20.67
CA GLN A 163 -10.17 12.33 -21.73
C GLN A 163 -11.56 12.87 -21.40
N LYS A 164 -12.07 12.62 -20.18
CA LYS A 164 -13.38 13.14 -19.74
C LYS A 164 -13.41 14.65 -19.69
N GLY A 165 -12.31 15.29 -19.25
CA GLY A 165 -12.17 16.74 -19.27
C GLY A 165 -12.24 17.32 -20.68
N ALA A 166 -11.58 16.69 -21.65
CA ALA A 166 -11.66 17.09 -23.06
C ALA A 166 -13.08 16.90 -23.64
N MET A 167 -13.73 15.77 -23.35
CA MET A 167 -15.11 15.51 -23.77
C MET A 167 -16.08 16.53 -23.17
N LYS A 168 -15.89 16.88 -21.90
CA LYS A 168 -16.71 17.89 -21.21
C LYS A 168 -16.57 19.24 -21.90
N ALA A 169 -15.34 19.70 -22.13
CA ALA A 169 -15.09 20.98 -22.81
C ALA A 169 -15.70 21.02 -24.22
N SER A 170 -15.54 19.95 -25.01
CA SER A 170 -16.15 19.85 -26.34
C SER A 170 -17.68 19.86 -26.29
N THR A 171 -18.28 19.22 -25.29
CA THR A 171 -19.74 19.21 -25.11
C THR A 171 -20.26 20.58 -24.67
N GLU A 172 -19.50 21.31 -23.83
CA GLU A 172 -19.81 22.69 -23.43
C GLU A 172 -19.81 23.64 -24.65
N GLU A 173 -18.81 23.52 -25.53
CA GLU A 173 -18.73 24.31 -26.77
C GLU A 173 -19.93 24.03 -27.70
N ALA A 174 -20.26 22.75 -27.91
CA ALA A 174 -21.40 22.35 -28.73
C ALA A 174 -22.73 22.86 -28.14
N LEU A 175 -22.89 22.79 -26.81
CA LEU A 175 -24.09 23.27 -26.13
C LEU A 175 -24.29 24.78 -26.35
N GLU A 176 -23.22 25.57 -26.24
CA GLU A 176 -23.31 27.01 -26.42
C GLU A 176 -23.62 27.38 -27.88
N THR A 177 -22.97 26.71 -28.82
CA THR A 177 -23.25 26.88 -30.27
C THR A 177 -24.72 26.58 -30.59
N GLU A 178 -25.28 25.50 -30.04
CA GLU A 178 -26.69 25.15 -30.21
C GLU A 178 -27.65 26.15 -29.55
N LYS A 179 -27.27 26.72 -28.40
CA LYS A 179 -28.04 27.78 -27.75
C LYS A 179 -28.09 29.05 -28.60
N GLU A 180 -26.97 29.47 -29.15
CA GLU A 180 -26.88 30.61 -30.07
C GLU A 180 -27.68 30.37 -31.35
N SER A 181 -27.52 29.20 -31.96
CA SER A 181 -28.26 28.78 -33.17
C SER A 181 -29.78 28.84 -32.93
N LYS A 182 -30.26 28.23 -31.83
CA LYS A 182 -31.68 28.27 -31.46
C LYS A 182 -32.17 29.71 -31.27
N ALA A 183 -31.40 30.56 -30.61
CA ALA A 183 -31.75 31.96 -30.42
C ALA A 183 -31.83 32.73 -31.75
N GLY A 184 -30.93 32.44 -32.69
CA GLY A 184 -30.96 32.97 -34.05
C GLY A 184 -32.22 32.54 -34.81
N SER A 185 -32.50 31.23 -34.86
CA SER A 185 -33.68 30.70 -35.55
C SER A 185 -35.00 31.20 -34.94
N ILE A 186 -35.06 31.43 -33.63
CA ILE A 186 -36.23 32.04 -32.99
C ILE A 186 -36.45 33.47 -33.50
N LYS A 187 -35.39 34.27 -33.65
CA LYS A 187 -35.50 35.63 -34.21
C LYS A 187 -35.96 35.59 -35.67
N GLU A 188 -35.36 34.72 -36.49
CA GLU A 188 -35.76 34.55 -37.89
C GLU A 188 -37.22 34.11 -38.02
N LEU A 189 -37.66 33.17 -37.18
CA LEU A 189 -39.05 32.72 -37.13
C LEU A 189 -40.01 33.87 -36.77
N MET A 190 -39.67 34.68 -35.77
CA MET A 190 -40.47 35.86 -35.40
C MET A 190 -40.56 36.85 -36.56
N THR A 191 -39.44 37.21 -37.17
CA THR A 191 -39.44 38.14 -38.33
C THR A 191 -40.23 37.60 -39.51
N THR A 192 -40.15 36.29 -39.78
CA THR A 192 -40.93 35.64 -40.83
C THR A 192 -42.42 35.65 -40.51
N SER A 193 -42.79 35.41 -39.25
CA SER A 193 -44.18 35.48 -38.79
C SER A 193 -44.75 36.89 -38.93
N GLU A 194 -43.97 37.92 -38.60
CA GLU A 194 -44.37 39.33 -38.78
C GLU A 194 -44.56 39.67 -40.27
N TYR A 195 -43.64 39.21 -41.12
CA TYR A 195 -43.74 39.41 -42.57
C TYR A 195 -44.98 38.73 -43.16
N ILE A 196 -45.29 37.50 -42.74
CA ILE A 196 -46.52 36.80 -43.15
C ILE A 196 -47.76 37.58 -42.71
N ALA A 197 -47.79 38.10 -41.48
CA ALA A 197 -48.91 38.90 -40.98
C ALA A 197 -49.09 40.20 -41.79
N ALA A 198 -47.99 40.88 -42.15
CA ALA A 198 -48.04 42.06 -42.99
C ALA A 198 -48.58 41.74 -44.40
N LEU A 199 -48.09 40.67 -45.03
CA LEU A 199 -48.59 40.22 -46.33
C LEU A 199 -50.07 39.84 -46.29
N HIS A 200 -50.53 39.17 -45.23
CA HIS A 200 -51.96 38.89 -45.06
C HIS A 200 -52.78 40.19 -44.96
N ALA A 201 -52.32 41.18 -44.20
CA ALA A 201 -53.01 42.47 -44.11
C ALA A 201 -53.12 43.16 -45.48
N GLU A 202 -52.06 43.11 -46.28
CA GLU A 202 -52.06 43.64 -47.66
C GLU A 202 -53.00 42.85 -48.59
N CYS A 203 -52.92 41.52 -48.56
CA CYS A 203 -53.74 40.65 -49.40
C CYS A 203 -55.23 40.74 -49.03
N ASP A 204 -55.56 40.78 -47.73
CA ASP A 204 -56.93 40.91 -47.23
C ASP A 204 -57.52 42.25 -47.63
N TRP A 205 -56.75 43.34 -47.53
CA TRP A 205 -57.16 44.64 -48.04
C TRP A 205 -57.39 44.61 -49.56
N LEU A 206 -56.51 43.93 -50.31
CA LEU A 206 -56.72 43.76 -51.75
C LEU A 206 -57.98 42.92 -52.05
N VAL A 207 -58.27 41.85 -51.33
CA VAL A 207 -59.48 41.06 -51.58
C VAL A 207 -60.73 41.83 -51.17
N GLN A 208 -60.71 42.50 -50.03
CA GLN A 208 -61.86 43.24 -49.48
C GLN A 208 -62.33 44.38 -50.39
N TYR A 209 -61.39 45.14 -50.97
CA TYR A 209 -61.70 46.29 -51.84
C TYR A 209 -61.53 45.96 -53.33
N TYR A 210 -61.59 44.68 -53.71
CA TYR A 210 -61.45 44.26 -55.12
C TYR A 210 -62.53 44.85 -56.02
N ASP A 211 -63.81 44.77 -55.60
CA ASP A 211 -64.94 45.20 -56.43
C ASP A 211 -64.95 46.72 -56.66
N GLU A 212 -64.61 47.51 -55.63
CA GLU A 212 -64.49 48.98 -55.74
C GLU A 212 -63.36 49.43 -56.67
N ARG A 213 -62.35 48.58 -56.91
CA ARG A 213 -61.21 48.89 -57.79
C ARG A 213 -61.39 48.36 -59.21
N LYS A 214 -62.50 47.69 -59.53
CA LYS A 214 -62.75 47.05 -60.82
C LYS A 214 -63.49 47.96 -61.82
N GLU A 215 -64.11 49.04 -61.36
CA GLU A 215 -64.68 50.10 -62.21
C GLU A 215 -63.61 51.06 -62.74
#